data_AF-A0A1V1P3K8-F1
#
_entry.id   AF-A0A1V1P3K8-F1
#
_cell.length_a   1.000
_cell.length_b   1.000
_cell.length_c   1.000
_cell.angle_alpha   90.00
_cell.angle_beta   90.00
_cell.angle_gamma   90.00
#
_symmetry.space_group_name_H-M   'P 1'
#
loop_
_entity.id
_entity.type
_entity.pdbx_description
1 polymer ?
#
loop_
_entity_poly.entity_id
_entity_poly.type
_entity_poly.pdbx_seq_one_letter_code
_entity_poly.pdbx_strand_id
1 'polypeptide(L)'
;MGYSYTQIKELADRVRHISLSDVISITGALRDKYDNNKWHTSIGTISITGQKFMNWSVQKGGGGAIDLIIHLYQLDFISAVLFLAERFSNPHCPSPHTLCEKNDIFRPPEKNKNHLPAIIHYLNHKRRIPMNLICQLVKTGQIYADNRSNAVFLLLGKEKIL
;
A
#
# COMPACT_ATOMS: atom_id res chain seq x y z
N MET A 1 3.39 35.79 -12.93
CA MET A 1 4.37 36.04 -11.86
C MET A 1 5.15 34.75 -11.65
N GLY A 2 6.48 34.77 -11.72
CA GLY A 2 7.30 33.58 -11.48
C GLY A 2 7.62 33.46 -9.99
N TYR A 3 7.47 32.27 -9.42
CA TYR A 3 7.96 31.98 -8.07
C TYR A 3 9.48 31.86 -8.09
N SER A 4 10.15 32.40 -7.08
CA SER A 4 11.57 32.17 -6.90
C SER A 4 11.83 30.73 -6.46
N TYR A 5 13.05 30.24 -6.71
CA TYR A 5 13.47 28.91 -6.27
C TYR A 5 13.27 28.71 -4.76
N THR A 6 13.62 29.72 -3.95
CA THR A 6 13.46 29.67 -2.48
C THR A 6 11.98 29.55 -2.09
N GLN A 7 11.10 30.31 -2.75
CA GLN A 7 9.65 30.23 -2.49
C GLN A 7 9.08 28.85 -2.81
N ILE A 8 9.47 28.26 -3.95
CA ILE A 8 9.03 26.92 -4.32
C ILE A 8 9.58 25.87 -3.35
N LYS A 9 10.82 26.01 -2.90
CA LYS A 9 11.42 25.11 -1.92
C LYS A 9 10.66 25.14 -0.59
N GLU A 10 10.38 26.32 -0.05
CA GLU A 10 9.62 26.48 1.18
C GLU A 10 8.18 25.93 1.06
N LEU A 11 7.52 26.15 -0.07
CA LEU A 11 6.22 25.57 -0.36
C LEU A 11 6.28 24.04 -0.40
N ALA A 12 7.27 23.48 -1.11
CA ALA A 12 7.48 22.05 -1.22
C ALA A 12 7.71 21.41 0.15
N ASP A 13 8.53 22.02 1.00
CA ASP A 13 8.82 21.52 2.35
C ASP A 13 7.56 21.51 3.22
N ARG A 14 6.68 22.52 3.10
CA ARG A 14 5.39 22.53 3.80
C ARG A 14 4.46 21.41 3.34
N VAL A 15 4.35 21.18 2.03
CA VAL A 15 3.36 20.21 1.49
C VAL A 15 3.86 18.76 1.51
N ARG A 16 5.17 18.51 1.63
CA ARG A 16 5.77 17.17 1.57
C ARG A 16 5.27 16.23 2.68
N HIS A 17 4.86 16.78 3.82
CA HIS A 17 4.39 16.02 4.99
C HIS A 17 2.88 15.78 5.03
N ILE A 18 2.13 16.27 4.04
CA ILE A 18 0.69 16.00 3.95
C ILE A 18 0.48 14.50 3.76
N SER A 19 -0.50 13.95 4.49
CA SER A 19 -0.91 12.55 4.39
C SER A 19 -1.40 12.25 2.98
N LEU A 20 -0.91 11.16 2.39
CA LEU A 20 -1.39 10.70 1.08
C LEU A 20 -2.89 10.40 1.06
N SER A 21 -3.45 9.94 2.18
CA SER A 21 -4.88 9.68 2.32
C SER A 21 -5.69 10.97 2.20
N ASP A 22 -5.21 12.07 2.77
CA ASP A 22 -5.89 13.36 2.70
C ASP A 22 -5.79 13.92 1.27
N VAL A 23 -4.61 13.80 0.66
CA VAL A 23 -4.37 14.23 -0.74
C VAL A 23 -5.27 13.48 -1.71
N ILE A 24 -5.35 12.15 -1.64
CA ILE A 24 -6.17 11.39 -2.59
C ILE A 24 -7.66 11.66 -2.41
N SER A 25 -8.11 11.95 -1.18
CA SER A 25 -9.53 12.19 -0.87
C SER A 25 -10.11 13.40 -1.61
N ILE A 26 -9.29 14.41 -1.87
CA ILE A 26 -9.69 15.63 -2.58
C ILE A 26 -9.56 15.52 -4.11
N THR A 27 -9.14 14.37 -4.64
CA THR A 27 -8.97 14.14 -6.09
C THR A 27 -10.20 13.54 -6.78
N GLY A 28 -11.28 13.30 -6.02
CA GLY A 28 -12.46 12.58 -6.53
C GLY A 28 -12.25 11.07 -6.65
N ALA A 29 -11.16 10.54 -6.10
CA ALA A 29 -10.91 9.11 -6.02
C ALA A 29 -11.93 8.42 -5.10
N LEU A 30 -12.37 7.23 -5.50
CA LEU A 30 -13.32 6.43 -4.73
C LEU A 30 -12.58 5.39 -3.90
N ARG A 31 -12.78 5.40 -2.59
CA ARG A 31 -12.19 4.40 -1.70
C ARG A 31 -12.81 3.02 -1.94
N ASP A 32 -11.98 1.98 -1.94
CA ASP A 32 -12.44 0.61 -2.06
C ASP A 32 -13.25 0.17 -0.82
N LYS A 33 -14.27 -0.66 -1.03
CA LYS A 33 -15.17 -1.13 0.04
C LYS A 33 -14.53 -2.13 0.99
N TYR A 34 -13.58 -2.94 0.50
CA TYR A 34 -12.99 -4.05 1.24
C TYR A 34 -11.58 -3.75 1.72
N ASP A 35 -10.87 -2.87 1.01
CA ASP A 35 -9.49 -2.51 1.30
C ASP A 35 -9.37 -0.99 1.47
N ASN A 36 -9.35 -0.57 2.74
CA ASN A 36 -9.27 0.83 3.15
C ASN A 36 -8.03 1.59 2.65
N ASN A 37 -7.02 0.87 2.17
CA ASN A 37 -5.80 1.43 1.60
C ASN A 37 -5.88 1.55 0.08
N LYS A 38 -6.90 1.01 -0.58
CA LYS A 38 -7.09 1.07 -2.02
C LYS A 38 -8.08 2.15 -2.43
N TRP A 39 -7.75 2.80 -3.53
CA TRP A 39 -8.47 3.91 -4.11
C TRP A 39 -8.59 3.70 -5.62
N HIS A 40 -9.79 3.85 -6.14
CA HIS A 40 -10.09 3.81 -7.55
C HIS A 40 -10.04 5.22 -8.11
N THR A 41 -9.16 5.43 -9.09
CA THR A 41 -8.92 6.72 -9.73
C THR A 41 -9.17 6.59 -11.24
N SER A 42 -9.23 7.72 -11.95
CA SER A 42 -9.34 7.74 -13.42
C SER A 42 -8.17 7.04 -14.13
N ILE A 43 -7.01 6.95 -13.48
CA ILE A 43 -5.80 6.32 -14.02
C ILE A 43 -5.51 4.94 -13.40
N GLY A 44 -6.51 4.31 -12.78
CA GLY A 44 -6.43 2.97 -12.23
C GLY A 44 -6.45 2.89 -10.70
N THR A 45 -6.17 1.70 -10.19
CA THR A 45 -6.24 1.41 -8.74
C THR A 45 -4.92 1.74 -8.06
N ILE A 46 -4.99 2.62 -7.06
CA ILE A 46 -3.86 3.06 -6.24
C ILE A 46 -4.00 2.48 -4.84
N SER A 47 -2.96 1.84 -4.33
CA SER A 47 -2.85 1.53 -2.91
C SER A 47 -1.93 2.53 -2.20
N ILE A 48 -2.35 3.01 -1.04
CA ILE A 48 -1.59 3.93 -0.19
C ILE A 48 -1.20 3.22 1.11
N THR A 49 0.08 3.28 1.45
CA THR A 49 0.63 2.76 2.72
C THR A 49 1.58 3.79 3.30
N GLY A 50 1.13 4.48 4.37
CA GLY A 50 1.87 5.62 4.93
C GLY A 50 2.09 6.71 3.88
N GLN A 51 3.34 7.16 3.72
CA GLN A 51 3.73 8.15 2.72
C GLN A 51 4.13 7.55 1.36
N LYS A 52 3.76 6.29 1.06
CA LYS A 52 4.03 5.66 -0.26
C LYS A 52 2.74 5.28 -0.95
N PHE A 53 2.74 5.35 -2.27
CA PHE A 53 1.65 4.83 -3.10
C PHE A 53 2.17 3.91 -4.20
N MET A 54 1.31 3.01 -4.65
CA MET A 54 1.54 2.15 -5.81
C MET A 54 0.28 2.14 -6.67
N ASN A 55 0.41 2.52 -7.94
CA ASN A 55 -0.61 2.32 -8.95
C ASN A 55 -0.38 0.97 -9.63
N TRP A 56 -1.27 0.02 -9.40
CA TRP A 56 -1.17 -1.34 -9.90
C TRP A 56 -1.52 -1.46 -11.39
N SER A 57 -2.31 -0.53 -11.92
CA SER A 57 -2.73 -0.54 -13.33
C SER A 57 -1.57 -0.19 -14.26
N VAL A 58 -0.66 0.69 -13.82
CA VAL A 58 0.51 1.12 -14.61
C VAL A 58 1.85 0.69 -13.99
N GLN A 59 1.82 -0.14 -12.95
CA GLN A 59 3.00 -0.64 -12.23
C GLN A 59 3.98 0.47 -11.81
N LYS A 60 3.45 1.63 -11.41
CA LYS A 60 4.24 2.80 -11.01
C LYS A 60 3.88 3.23 -9.60
N GLY A 61 4.91 3.40 -8.77
CA GLY A 61 4.77 3.91 -7.41
C GLY A 61 5.57 5.19 -7.22
N GLY A 62 5.34 5.84 -6.08
CA GLY A 62 6.01 7.07 -5.68
C GLY A 62 5.90 7.32 -4.19
N GLY A 63 6.54 8.40 -3.72
CA GLY A 63 6.63 8.73 -2.30
C GLY A 63 6.22 10.17 -2.01
N GLY A 64 5.23 10.34 -1.14
CA GLY A 64 4.81 11.65 -0.65
C GLY A 64 3.80 12.37 -1.55
N ALA A 65 3.23 13.44 -1.00
CA ALA A 65 2.07 14.14 -1.55
C ALA A 65 2.32 14.69 -2.96
N ILE A 66 3.51 15.25 -3.20
CA ILE A 66 3.87 15.87 -4.47
C ILE A 66 3.92 14.82 -5.58
N ASP A 67 4.61 13.70 -5.35
CA ASP A 67 4.71 12.60 -6.31
C ASP A 67 3.33 12.03 -6.66
N LEU A 68 2.41 11.95 -5.69
CA LEU A 68 1.06 11.47 -5.93
C LEU A 68 0.29 12.40 -6.86
N ILE A 69 0.37 13.71 -6.67
CA ILE A 69 -0.30 14.70 -7.53
C ILE A 69 0.29 14.71 -8.94
N ILE A 70 1.63 14.65 -9.05
CA ILE A 70 2.31 14.48 -10.34
C ILE A 70 1.80 13.23 -11.03
N HIS A 71 1.69 12.11 -10.32
CA HIS A 71 1.23 10.85 -10.89
C HIS A 71 -0.23 10.90 -11.35
N LEU A 72 -1.13 11.49 -10.55
CA LEU A 72 -2.56 11.57 -10.83
C LEU A 72 -2.90 12.52 -11.98
N TYR A 73 -2.25 13.69 -12.03
CA TYR A 73 -2.61 14.76 -12.94
C TYR A 73 -1.58 15.02 -14.04
N GLN A 74 -0.46 14.28 -14.06
CA GLN A 74 0.65 14.47 -15.01
C GLN A 74 1.21 15.90 -15.02
N LEU A 75 1.20 16.55 -13.86
CA LEU A 75 1.72 17.90 -13.67
C LEU A 75 3.24 17.89 -13.50
N ASP A 76 3.87 19.02 -13.80
CA ASP A 76 5.25 19.26 -13.38
C ASP A 76 5.33 19.50 -11.86
N PHE A 77 6.55 19.46 -11.33
CA PHE A 77 6.82 19.61 -9.91
C PHE A 77 6.30 20.93 -9.32
N ILE A 78 6.50 22.06 -10.01
CA ILE A 78 6.09 23.38 -9.52
C ILE A 78 4.57 23.44 -9.44
N SER A 79 3.89 23.02 -10.52
CA SER A 79 2.43 22.96 -10.58
C SER A 79 1.85 22.06 -9.49
N ALA A 80 2.46 20.91 -9.21
CA ALA A 80 2.03 20.00 -8.14
C ALA A 80 2.20 20.60 -6.74
N VAL A 81 3.32 21.29 -6.49
CA VAL A 81 3.56 21.99 -5.22
C VAL A 81 2.52 23.09 -4.99
N LEU A 82 2.22 23.89 -6.03
CA LEU A 82 1.21 24.94 -5.94
C LEU A 82 -0.20 24.39 -5.75
N PHE A 83 -0.54 23.32 -6.46
CA PHE A 83 -1.83 22.62 -6.32
C PHE A 83 -2.08 22.19 -4.87
N LEU A 84 -1.06 21.60 -4.24
CA LEU A 84 -1.12 21.17 -2.85
C LEU A 84 -1.15 22.36 -1.90
N ALA A 85 -0.31 23.36 -2.13
CA ALA A 85 -0.27 24.55 -1.29
C ALA A 85 -1.63 25.24 -1.27
N GLU A 86 -2.26 25.48 -2.41
CA GLU A 86 -3.58 26.11 -2.51
C GLU A 86 -4.65 25.38 -1.68
N ARG A 87 -4.67 24.03 -1.75
CA ARG A 87 -5.70 23.20 -1.11
C ARG A 87 -5.45 22.95 0.38
N PHE A 88 -4.20 23.00 0.81
CA PHE A 88 -3.78 22.70 2.19
C PHE A 88 -3.20 23.93 2.92
N SER A 89 -3.38 25.15 2.40
CA SER A 89 -2.90 26.41 3.01
C SER A 89 -3.59 26.79 4.33
N ASN A 90 -4.60 26.05 4.78
CA ASN A 90 -5.29 26.37 6.02
C ASN A 90 -4.50 25.78 7.23
N PRO A 91 -4.08 26.60 8.22
CA PRO A 91 -3.28 26.13 9.37
C PRO A 91 -4.03 25.19 10.34
N HIS A 92 -5.26 24.78 10.02
CA HIS A 92 -6.03 23.81 10.79
C HIS A 92 -5.98 22.42 10.15
N CYS A 93 -4.78 21.92 9.87
CA CYS A 93 -4.56 20.49 9.74
C CYS A 93 -3.64 20.09 10.89
N PRO A 94 -4.10 19.25 11.83
CA PRO A 94 -3.27 18.80 12.92
C PRO A 94 -1.98 18.22 12.36
N SER A 95 -0.88 18.63 12.99
CA SER A 95 0.47 18.11 12.82
C SER A 95 0.46 16.61 12.49
N PRO A 96 1.34 16.14 11.58
CA PRO A 96 1.31 14.78 11.07
C PRO A 96 1.26 13.84 12.26
N HIS A 97 0.30 12.92 12.23
CA HIS A 97 0.30 11.76 13.09
C HIS A 97 1.74 11.26 13.15
N THR A 98 2.36 11.41 14.33
CA THR A 98 3.51 10.60 14.72
C THR A 98 3.13 9.21 14.27
N LEU A 99 3.79 8.71 13.22
CA LEU A 99 3.63 7.34 12.81
C LEU A 99 3.95 6.57 14.08
N CYS A 100 2.89 6.06 14.71
CA CYS A 100 3.04 5.12 15.77
C CYS A 100 3.68 3.96 15.03
N GLU A 101 5.01 3.87 15.12
CA GLU A 101 5.77 2.66 14.88
C GLU A 101 5.28 1.68 15.93
N LYS A 102 4.04 1.22 15.75
CA LYS A 102 3.60 -0.03 16.32
C LYS A 102 4.48 -1.03 15.61
N ASN A 103 5.59 -1.37 16.27
CA ASN A 103 6.24 -2.65 16.10
C ASN A 103 5.26 -3.72 16.59
N ASP A 104 4.10 -3.82 15.94
CA ASP A 104 3.18 -4.92 16.10
C ASP A 104 3.95 -6.12 15.58
N ILE A 105 4.49 -6.89 16.53
CA ILE A 105 5.12 -8.18 16.25
C ILE A 105 4.17 -8.94 15.35
N PHE A 106 4.60 -9.25 14.14
CA PHE A 106 3.78 -9.94 13.17
C PHE A 106 3.27 -11.26 13.77
N ARG A 107 1.94 -11.43 13.80
CA ARG A 107 1.29 -12.68 14.21
C ARG A 107 0.68 -13.32 12.97
N PRO A 108 1.12 -14.52 12.57
CA PRO A 108 0.54 -15.19 11.42
C PRO A 108 -0.92 -15.59 11.70
N PRO A 109 -1.78 -15.70 10.67
CA PRO A 109 -3.17 -16.14 10.84
C PRO A 109 -3.27 -17.51 11.52
N GLU A 110 -4.36 -17.76 12.26
CA GLU A 110 -4.57 -19.04 12.92
C GLU A 110 -4.73 -20.18 11.91
N LYS A 111 -4.15 -21.35 12.24
CA LYS A 111 -4.24 -22.55 11.40
C LYS A 111 -5.61 -23.20 11.54
N ASN A 112 -6.28 -23.46 10.43
CA ASN A 112 -7.54 -24.19 10.37
C ASN A 112 -7.43 -25.39 9.42
N LYS A 113 -7.43 -26.60 9.99
CA LYS A 113 -7.30 -27.84 9.21
C LYS A 113 -8.53 -28.15 8.36
N ASN A 114 -9.71 -27.64 8.72
CA ASN A 114 -10.96 -27.93 8.02
C ASN A 114 -10.97 -27.33 6.60
N HIS A 115 -10.21 -26.24 6.38
CA HIS A 115 -10.09 -25.59 5.07
C HIS A 115 -8.92 -26.13 4.23
N LEU A 116 -8.15 -27.08 4.76
CA LEU A 116 -7.00 -27.65 4.07
C LEU A 116 -7.35 -28.30 2.71
N PRO A 117 -8.45 -29.07 2.58
CA PRO A 117 -8.85 -29.61 1.27
C PRO A 117 -9.16 -28.54 0.23
N ALA A 118 -9.79 -27.44 0.65
CA ALA A 118 -10.15 -26.33 -0.24
C ALA A 118 -8.90 -25.63 -0.81
N ILE A 119 -7.89 -25.37 0.03
CA ILE A 119 -6.64 -24.76 -0.45
C ILE A 119 -5.83 -25.72 -1.33
N ILE A 120 -5.80 -27.02 -1.01
CA ILE A 120 -5.10 -28.01 -1.84
C ILE A 120 -5.73 -28.06 -3.23
N HIS A 121 -7.07 -28.09 -3.29
CA HIS A 121 -7.79 -28.05 -4.57
C HIS A 121 -7.47 -26.77 -5.35
N TYR A 122 -7.50 -25.61 -4.70
CA TYR A 122 -7.17 -24.33 -5.32
C TYR A 122 -5.74 -24.28 -5.87
N LEU A 123 -4.75 -24.69 -5.08
CA LEU A 123 -3.34 -24.66 -5.47
C LEU A 123 -3.05 -25.64 -6.62
N ASN A 124 -3.61 -26.85 -6.56
CA ASN A 124 -3.41 -27.86 -7.60
C ASN A 124 -4.16 -27.52 -8.89
N HIS A 125 -5.47 -27.30 -8.81
CA HIS A 125 -6.31 -27.20 -10.02
C HIS A 125 -6.33 -25.81 -10.64
N LYS A 126 -6.34 -24.74 -9.82
CA LYS A 126 -6.40 -23.36 -10.33
C LYS A 126 -5.01 -22.74 -10.50
N ARG A 127 -4.11 -22.94 -9.54
CA ARG A 127 -2.75 -22.39 -9.59
C ARG A 127 -1.73 -23.33 -10.24
N ARG A 128 -2.14 -24.55 -10.61
CA ARG A 128 -1.32 -25.54 -11.32
C ARG A 128 -0.01 -25.86 -10.61
N ILE A 129 -0.02 -25.79 -9.27
CA ILE A 129 1.11 -26.18 -8.44
C ILE A 129 1.08 -27.70 -8.29
N PRO A 130 2.18 -28.43 -8.57
CA PRO A 130 2.21 -29.88 -8.49
C PRO A 130 1.76 -30.43 -7.12
N MET A 131 0.90 -31.44 -7.14
CA MET A 131 0.34 -32.04 -5.92
C MET A 131 1.43 -32.56 -4.97
N ASN A 132 2.49 -33.17 -5.50
CA ASN A 132 3.61 -33.66 -4.69
C ASN A 132 4.28 -32.53 -3.88
N LEU A 133 4.47 -31.35 -4.50
CA LEU A 133 5.02 -30.17 -3.83
C LEU A 133 4.06 -29.64 -2.76
N ILE A 134 2.76 -29.57 -3.06
CA ILE A 134 1.74 -29.15 -2.09
C ILE A 134 1.75 -30.07 -0.87
N CYS A 135 1.71 -31.39 -1.10
CA CYS A 135 1.76 -32.39 -0.03
C CYS A 135 3.02 -32.25 0.83
N GLN A 136 4.18 -32.05 0.21
CA GLN A 136 5.44 -31.83 0.93
C GLN A 136 5.36 -30.58 1.81
N LEU A 137 4.91 -29.45 1.27
CA LEU A 137 4.84 -28.18 1.99
C LEU A 137 3.80 -28.17 3.11
N VAL A 138 2.69 -28.89 2.94
CA VAL A 138 1.70 -29.10 4.01
C VAL A 138 2.29 -30.00 5.11
N LYS A 139 2.99 -31.08 4.72
CA LYS A 139 3.63 -31.99 5.67
C LYS A 139 4.72 -31.31 6.50
N THR A 140 5.52 -30.44 5.89
CA THR A 140 6.56 -29.64 6.58
C THR A 140 5.98 -28.45 7.34
N GLY A 141 4.66 -28.21 7.26
CA GLY A 141 3.98 -27.10 7.92
C GLY A 141 4.27 -25.72 7.32
N GLN A 142 4.91 -25.67 6.15
CA GLN A 142 5.22 -24.45 5.41
C GLN A 142 3.98 -23.86 4.70
N ILE A 143 2.96 -24.69 4.45
CA ILE A 143 1.65 -24.25 3.98
C ILE A 143 0.57 -24.72 4.94
N TYR A 144 -0.39 -23.84 5.24
CA TYR A 144 -1.62 -24.19 5.94
C TYR A 144 -2.79 -23.32 5.47
N ALA A 145 -4.01 -23.70 5.83
CA ALA A 145 -5.21 -22.89 5.56
C ALA A 145 -5.59 -22.08 6.80
N ASP A 146 -6.05 -20.84 6.62
CA ASP A 146 -6.62 -20.03 7.70
C ASP A 146 -8.15 -20.17 7.79
N ASN A 147 -8.76 -19.48 8.75
CA ASN A 147 -10.22 -19.44 8.94
C ASN A 147 -10.99 -18.84 7.75
N ARG A 148 -10.30 -18.22 6.78
CA ARG A 148 -10.91 -17.60 5.59
C ARG A 148 -10.64 -18.41 4.31
N SER A 149 -10.09 -19.62 4.43
CA SER A 149 -9.66 -20.45 3.30
C SER A 149 -8.55 -19.80 2.45
N ASN A 150 -7.74 -18.92 3.04
CA ASN A 150 -6.51 -18.47 2.41
C ASN A 150 -5.44 -19.55 2.54
N ALA A 151 -4.64 -19.73 1.48
CA ALA A 151 -3.40 -20.50 1.55
C ALA A 151 -2.30 -19.63 2.16
N VAL A 152 -1.87 -19.93 3.38
CA VAL A 152 -0.81 -19.20 4.08
C VAL A 152 0.52 -19.91 3.88
N PHE A 153 1.51 -19.18 3.38
CA PHE A 153 2.88 -19.66 3.16
C PHE A 153 3.79 -19.07 4.24
N LEU A 154 4.43 -19.94 5.02
CA LEU A 154 5.39 -19.53 6.03
C LEU A 154 6.80 -19.49 5.42
N LEU A 155 7.34 -18.29 5.29
CA LEU A 155 8.76 -18.10 5.01
C LEU A 155 9.52 -18.24 6.33
N LEU A 156 10.01 -19.44 6.61
CA LEU A 156 10.95 -19.67 7.69
C LEU A 156 12.30 -19.10 7.24
N GLY A 157 12.76 -18.03 7.89
CA GLY A 157 14.10 -17.49 7.64
C GLY A 157 15.16 -18.56 7.86
N LYS A 158 16.31 -18.45 7.18
CA LYS A 158 17.47 -19.30 7.51
C LYS A 158 17.80 -19.08 8.98
N GLU A 159 18.02 -20.16 9.72
CA GLU A 159 18.54 -20.06 11.08
C GLU A 159 19.76 -19.14 11.07
N LYS A 160 19.75 -18.12 11.92
CA LYS A 160 20.99 -17.40 12.23
C LYS A 160 21.85 -18.41 12.98
N ILE A 161 22.76 -19.06 12.26
CA ILE A 161 23.88 -19.77 12.89
C ILE A 161 24.64 -18.66 13.63
N LEU A 162 24.46 -18.62 14.95
CA LEU A 162 25.20 -17.75 15.86
C LEU A 162 26.66 -18.17 15.90
#